data_AF-A0A1S0TJX3-F1
#
_entry.id   AF-A0A1S0TJX3-F1
#
_cell.length_a   1.000
_cell.length_b   1.000
_cell.length_c   1.000
_cell.angle_alpha   90.00
_cell.angle_beta   90.00
_cell.angle_gamma   90.00
#
_symmetry.space_group_name_H-M   'P 1'
#
loop_
_entity.id
_entity.type
_entity.pdbx_description
1 polymer ?
#
loop_
_entity_poly.entity_id
_entity_poly.type
_entity_poly.pdbx_seq_one_letter_code
_entity_poly.pdbx_strand_id
1 'polypeptide(L)'
;MTENRFENNTNFAIFINGYYAFVNISSNNFTNNNAPNEIGLITFNGMEKDLFFERNRLIHNHGCWMLKMDIRSHSLRNKVIAWIQYNYFTRNGYLYDLEEYVEMWPRSFTIGIFGSQLANIHFNRLRNILFDFELISGAKVKLLTNFSFSA
;
A
#
# COMPACT_ATOMS: atom_id res chain seq x y z
N MET A 1 -16.61 20.46 3.58
CA MET A 1 -15.50 19.49 3.48
C MET A 1 -16.06 18.30 2.71
N THR A 2 -15.62 18.08 1.48
CA THR A 2 -16.07 16.96 0.63
C THR A 2 -15.08 15.82 0.77
N GLU A 3 -15.50 14.75 1.45
CA GLU A 3 -14.80 13.46 1.46
C GLU A 3 -15.35 12.60 0.31
N ASN A 4 -14.50 11.83 -0.38
CA ASN A 4 -15.00 10.77 -1.26
C ASN A 4 -15.30 9.53 -0.42
N ARG A 5 -16.39 8.84 -0.77
CA ARG A 5 -16.81 7.59 -0.14
C ARG A 5 -16.79 6.47 -1.15
N PHE A 6 -15.96 5.46 -0.90
CA PHE A 6 -15.89 4.22 -1.65
C PHE A 6 -16.46 3.13 -0.75
N GLU A 7 -17.72 2.74 -1.00
CA GLU A 7 -18.46 1.87 -0.09
C GLU A 7 -19.10 0.70 -0.83
N ASN A 8 -18.98 -0.51 -0.26
CA ASN A 8 -19.63 -1.74 -0.74
C ASN A 8 -19.28 -2.12 -2.20
N ASN A 9 -18.08 -1.80 -2.66
CA ASN A 9 -17.65 -2.16 -4.01
C ASN A 9 -17.06 -3.58 -4.06
N THR A 10 -17.31 -4.27 -5.17
CA THR A 10 -16.64 -5.55 -5.49
C THR A 10 -15.51 -5.29 -6.48
N ASN A 11 -14.41 -6.06 -6.37
CA ASN A 11 -13.19 -5.88 -7.17
C ASN A 11 -12.65 -4.43 -7.15
N PHE A 12 -12.72 -3.77 -6.00
CA PHE A 12 -12.26 -2.39 -5.87
C PHE A 12 -10.76 -2.33 -5.60
N ALA A 13 -10.05 -1.54 -6.40
CA ALA A 13 -8.65 -1.24 -6.16
C ALA A 13 -8.30 0.16 -6.67
N ILE A 14 -7.42 0.85 -5.94
CA ILE A 14 -6.65 1.98 -6.45
C ILE A 14 -5.26 1.47 -6.80
N PHE A 15 -4.95 1.38 -8.09
CA PHE A 15 -3.66 0.92 -8.57
C PHE A 15 -2.95 2.02 -9.36
N ILE A 16 -1.87 2.56 -8.79
CA ILE A 16 -1.06 3.60 -9.44
C ILE A 16 0.30 3.00 -9.80
N ASN A 17 0.51 2.81 -11.09
CA ASN A 17 1.75 2.27 -11.67
C ASN A 17 2.39 3.28 -12.64
N GLY A 18 3.64 3.04 -13.04
CA GLY A 18 4.37 3.84 -14.01
C GLY A 18 5.63 4.48 -13.42
N TYR A 19 6.16 5.49 -14.11
CA TYR A 19 7.38 6.21 -13.75
C TYR A 19 7.15 7.05 -12.48
N TYR A 20 6.87 8.34 -12.64
CA TYR A 20 6.64 9.28 -11.57
C TYR A 20 5.17 9.69 -11.51
N ALA A 21 4.62 9.84 -10.31
CA ALA A 21 3.33 10.48 -10.12
C ALA A 21 3.28 11.26 -8.82
N PHE A 22 2.63 12.43 -8.86
CA PHE A 22 2.14 13.12 -7.68
C PHE A 22 0.80 12.51 -7.28
N VAL A 23 0.71 12.03 -6.03
CA VAL A 23 -0.43 11.28 -5.53
C VAL A 23 -0.88 11.89 -4.20
N ASN A 24 -2.09 12.44 -4.19
CA ASN A 24 -2.73 12.90 -2.97
C ASN A 24 -4.03 12.13 -2.76
N ILE A 25 -4.02 11.23 -1.78
CA ILE A 25 -5.19 10.50 -1.30
C ILE A 25 -5.39 10.93 0.13
N SER A 26 -6.20 11.97 0.33
CA SER A 26 -6.45 12.52 1.66
C SER A 26 -7.92 12.64 1.99
N SER A 27 -8.26 12.40 3.25
CA SER A 27 -9.61 12.60 3.78
C SER A 27 -10.70 11.81 3.04
N ASN A 28 -10.42 10.56 2.66
CA ASN A 28 -11.39 9.66 2.03
C ASN A 28 -11.87 8.57 3.00
N ASN A 29 -13.06 8.02 2.72
CA ASN A 29 -13.61 6.85 3.41
C ASN A 29 -13.68 5.64 2.47
N PHE A 30 -13.03 4.55 2.86
CA PHE A 30 -13.08 3.24 2.19
C PHE A 30 -13.71 2.25 3.16
N THR A 31 -14.96 1.85 2.91
CA THR A 31 -15.71 0.97 3.81
C THR A 31 -16.31 -0.23 3.07
N ASN A 32 -16.17 -1.43 3.64
CA ASN A 32 -16.79 -2.67 3.12
C ASN A 32 -16.48 -2.98 1.65
N ASN A 33 -15.29 -2.61 1.14
CA ASN A 33 -14.90 -2.98 -0.21
C ASN A 33 -14.22 -4.34 -0.23
N ASN A 34 -14.44 -5.11 -1.29
CA ASN A 34 -13.71 -6.34 -1.56
C ASN A 34 -12.68 -6.09 -2.67
N ALA A 35 -11.40 -6.22 -2.32
CA ALA A 35 -10.30 -5.98 -3.24
C ALA A 35 -9.86 -7.27 -3.97
N PRO A 36 -9.36 -7.17 -5.21
CA PRO A 36 -8.74 -8.30 -5.91
C PRO A 36 -7.49 -8.79 -5.15
N ASN A 37 -7.30 -10.11 -5.05
CA ASN A 37 -6.22 -10.71 -4.28
C ASN A 37 -4.82 -10.32 -4.79
N GLU A 38 -4.65 -10.14 -6.10
CA GLU A 38 -3.36 -9.84 -6.72
C GLU A 38 -2.97 -8.36 -6.62
N ILE A 39 -3.94 -7.47 -6.35
CA ILE A 39 -3.77 -6.02 -6.37
C ILE A 39 -3.92 -5.41 -4.98
N GLY A 40 -4.73 -6.02 -4.10
CA GLY A 40 -5.15 -5.42 -2.83
C GLY A 40 -5.93 -4.12 -3.01
N LEU A 41 -6.21 -3.42 -1.91
CA LEU A 41 -7.08 -2.25 -1.95
C LEU A 41 -6.39 -1.03 -2.57
N ILE A 42 -5.17 -0.72 -2.14
CA ILE A 42 -4.39 0.41 -2.65
C ILE A 42 -2.96 -0.05 -2.89
N THR A 43 -2.49 0.10 -4.13
CA THR A 43 -1.14 -0.28 -4.54
C THR A 43 -0.46 0.81 -5.35
N PHE A 44 0.72 1.21 -4.88
CA PHE A 44 1.69 2.05 -5.58
C PHE A 44 2.81 1.17 -6.12
N ASN A 45 3.02 1.16 -7.42
CA ASN A 45 4.04 0.35 -8.09
C ASN A 45 4.83 1.17 -9.13
N GLY A 46 5.91 0.58 -9.63
CA GLY A 46 6.77 1.18 -10.65
C GLY A 46 7.91 1.96 -10.01
N MET A 47 8.04 3.24 -10.38
CA MET A 47 9.06 4.14 -9.81
C MET A 47 8.42 5.13 -8.83
N GLU A 48 9.11 6.22 -8.53
CA GLU A 48 8.84 7.06 -7.38
C GLU A 48 7.43 7.68 -7.40
N LYS A 49 6.86 7.86 -6.21
CA LYS A 49 5.58 8.54 -6.01
C LYS A 49 5.75 9.65 -5.00
N ASP A 50 5.44 10.89 -5.39
CA ASP A 50 5.33 12.01 -4.47
C ASP A 50 3.98 11.90 -3.76
N LEU A 51 3.98 11.27 -2.60
CA LEU A 51 2.80 10.67 -1.98
C LEU A 51 2.38 11.39 -0.70
N PHE A 52 1.13 11.83 -0.67
CA PHE A 52 0.40 12.24 0.52
C PHE A 52 -0.78 11.28 0.72
N PHE A 53 -0.63 10.35 1.64
CA PHE A 53 -1.69 9.43 2.06
C PHE A 53 -2.08 9.73 3.50
N GLU A 54 -3.08 10.60 3.71
CA GLU A 54 -3.36 11.10 5.05
C GLU A 54 -4.83 11.28 5.40
N ARG A 55 -5.15 11.10 6.69
CA ARG A 55 -6.51 11.30 7.23
C ARG A 55 -7.59 10.45 6.54
N ASN A 56 -7.21 9.33 5.92
CA ASN A 56 -8.17 8.39 5.35
C ASN A 56 -8.70 7.42 6.42
N ARG A 57 -9.91 6.91 6.19
CA ARG A 57 -10.53 5.86 7.00
C ARG A 57 -10.73 4.64 6.13
N LEU A 58 -10.14 3.52 6.53
CA LEU A 58 -10.21 2.23 5.88
C LEU A 58 -10.78 1.23 6.88
N ILE A 59 -12.04 0.85 6.69
CA ILE A 59 -12.80 0.08 7.68
C ILE A 59 -13.51 -1.11 7.02
N HIS A 60 -13.36 -2.31 7.59
CA HIS A 60 -14.03 -3.55 7.11
C HIS A 60 -13.80 -3.86 5.63
N ASN A 61 -12.67 -3.44 5.04
CA ASN A 61 -12.32 -3.85 3.69
C ASN A 61 -11.66 -5.23 3.71
N HIS A 62 -11.92 -5.99 2.65
CA HIS A 62 -11.37 -7.32 2.44
C HIS A 62 -10.32 -7.31 1.33
N GLY A 63 -9.20 -8.01 1.53
CA GLY A 63 -8.17 -8.24 0.51
C GLY A 63 -6.77 -8.35 1.11
N CYS A 64 -5.81 -8.91 0.36
CA CYS A 64 -4.47 -9.25 0.85
C CYS A 64 -3.72 -8.07 1.52
N TRP A 65 -3.97 -6.84 1.10
CA TRP A 65 -3.42 -5.66 1.78
C TRP A 65 -4.27 -4.41 1.61
N MET A 66 -4.15 -3.48 2.56
CA MET A 66 -4.82 -2.18 2.49
C MET A 66 -3.98 -1.15 1.74
N LEU A 67 -2.69 -1.12 2.01
CA LEU A 67 -1.75 -0.25 1.31
C LEU A 67 -0.44 -1.00 1.04
N LYS A 68 -0.06 -1.07 -0.24
CA LYS A 68 1.24 -1.56 -0.66
C LYS A 68 1.97 -0.51 -1.48
N MET A 69 3.23 -0.30 -1.15
CA MET A 69 4.16 0.49 -1.95
C MET A 69 5.30 -0.43 -2.38
N ASP A 70 5.50 -0.61 -3.68
CA ASP A 70 6.58 -1.43 -4.26
C ASP A 70 7.32 -0.61 -5.32
N ILE A 71 8.32 0.16 -4.87
CA ILE A 71 9.03 1.13 -5.72
C ILE A 71 10.41 0.60 -6.13
N ARG A 72 10.57 0.29 -7.41
CA ARG A 72 11.65 -0.54 -7.94
C ARG A 72 12.95 0.21 -8.24
N SER A 73 12.93 1.54 -8.25
CA SER A 73 14.12 2.35 -8.52
C SER A 73 14.02 3.76 -7.96
N HIS A 74 15.20 4.31 -7.68
CA HIS A 74 15.43 5.73 -7.45
C HIS A 74 16.19 6.33 -8.65
N SER A 75 15.51 6.61 -9.75
CA SER A 75 16.13 7.25 -10.93
C SER A 75 16.12 8.78 -10.82
N LEU A 76 15.26 9.35 -9.98
CA LEU A 76 15.20 10.78 -9.76
C LEU A 76 16.37 11.23 -8.88
N ARG A 77 17.11 12.24 -9.35
CA ARG A 77 18.29 12.81 -8.65
C ARG A 77 17.95 13.43 -7.29
N ASN A 78 16.68 13.71 -7.04
CA ASN A 78 16.19 14.35 -5.83
C ASN A 78 15.34 13.38 -4.99
N LYS A 79 15.39 13.54 -3.66
CA LYS A 79 14.56 12.79 -2.73
C LYS A 79 13.07 13.08 -2.97
N VAL A 80 12.30 12.04 -3.25
CA VAL A 80 10.83 12.13 -3.41
C VAL A 80 10.15 11.84 -2.07
N ILE A 81 9.15 12.65 -1.72
CA ILE A 81 8.44 12.55 -0.45
C ILE A 81 7.37 11.47 -0.53
N ALA A 82 7.27 10.64 0.50
CA ALA A 82 6.12 9.74 0.67
C ALA A 82 5.71 9.74 2.14
N TRP A 83 4.51 10.21 2.42
CA TRP A 83 3.92 10.33 3.75
C TRP A 83 2.66 9.47 3.84
N ILE A 84 2.63 8.62 4.86
CA ILE A 84 1.48 7.81 5.23
C ILE A 84 1.20 8.11 6.69
N GLN A 85 0.24 8.98 6.96
CA GLN A 85 0.06 9.55 8.30
C GLN A 85 -1.38 9.85 8.67
N TYR A 86 -1.71 9.76 9.96
CA TYR A 86 -3.04 10.10 10.49
C TYR A 86 -4.20 9.30 9.91
N ASN A 87 -3.95 8.12 9.34
CA ASN A 87 -4.99 7.25 8.80
C ASN A 87 -5.53 6.28 9.85
N TYR A 88 -6.76 5.82 9.65
CA TYR A 88 -7.40 4.78 10.42
C TYR A 88 -7.53 3.53 9.57
N PHE A 89 -6.77 2.48 9.88
CA PHE A 89 -6.92 1.16 9.30
C PHE A 89 -7.47 0.22 10.37
N THR A 90 -8.77 -0.03 10.36
CA THR A 90 -9.43 -0.79 11.43
C THR A 90 -10.36 -1.86 10.88
N ARG A 91 -10.28 -3.08 11.44
CA ARG A 91 -11.14 -4.22 11.10
C ARG A 91 -11.11 -4.61 9.63
N ASN A 92 -10.02 -4.30 8.93
CA ASN A 92 -9.77 -4.86 7.61
C ASN A 92 -9.17 -6.26 7.77
N GLY A 93 -9.24 -7.08 6.72
CA GLY A 93 -8.73 -8.44 6.78
C GLY A 93 -8.61 -9.10 5.42
N TYR A 94 -7.87 -10.20 5.38
CA TYR A 94 -7.82 -11.11 4.25
C TYR A 94 -8.37 -12.49 4.62
N LEU A 95 -8.15 -12.91 5.87
CA LEU A 95 -8.68 -14.16 6.39
C LEU A 95 -10.15 -13.96 6.77
N TYR A 96 -10.97 -14.96 6.50
CA TYR A 96 -12.27 -15.09 7.15
C TYR A 96 -12.07 -15.68 8.56
N ASP A 97 -12.91 -15.29 9.53
CA ASP A 97 -12.84 -15.73 10.94
C ASP A 97 -12.83 -17.28 11.13
N LEU A 98 -13.16 -18.04 10.09
CA LEU A 98 -13.29 -19.50 10.09
C LEU A 98 -12.19 -20.24 9.30
N GLU A 99 -11.20 -19.55 8.71
CA GLU A 99 -10.15 -20.20 7.92
C GLU A 99 -9.01 -20.73 8.80
N GLU A 100 -8.72 -22.04 8.70
CA GLU A 100 -7.57 -22.66 9.36
C GLU A 100 -6.24 -22.15 8.77
N TYR A 101 -5.32 -21.82 9.68
CA TYR A 101 -3.99 -21.27 9.37
C TYR A 101 -3.09 -22.33 8.70
N VAL A 102 -2.66 -22.09 7.46
CA VAL A 102 -1.63 -22.91 6.79
C VAL A 102 -0.41 -22.04 6.51
N GLU A 103 0.75 -22.45 7.03
CA GLU A 103 2.03 -21.74 6.94
C GLU A 103 2.64 -21.80 5.53
N MET A 104 2.88 -20.63 4.94
CA MET A 104 4.16 -20.22 4.31
C MET A 104 3.99 -18.82 3.68
N TRP A 105 4.85 -17.87 4.10
CA TRP A 105 4.91 -16.43 3.71
C TRP A 105 3.81 -15.52 4.29
N PRO A 106 4.09 -14.21 4.55
CA PRO A 106 3.05 -13.25 4.87
C PRO A 106 2.06 -13.17 3.71
N ARG A 107 0.87 -13.76 3.89
CA ARG A 107 -0.21 -13.73 2.89
C ARG A 107 -0.86 -12.36 2.85
N SER A 108 -0.82 -11.65 3.98
CA SER A 108 -1.56 -10.41 4.12
C SER A 108 -0.96 -9.40 5.11
N PHE A 109 -1.17 -8.11 4.84
CA PHE A 109 -0.69 -7.04 5.70
C PHE A 109 -1.50 -5.74 5.56
N THR A 110 -1.56 -4.91 6.61
CA THR A 110 -2.22 -3.60 6.49
C THR A 110 -1.38 -2.65 5.63
N ILE A 111 -0.11 -2.44 5.97
CA ILE A 111 0.81 -1.57 5.24
C ILE A 111 2.07 -2.36 4.85
N GLY A 112 2.42 -2.37 3.58
CA GLY A 112 3.64 -2.99 3.06
C GLY A 112 4.49 -2.00 2.28
N ILE A 113 5.71 -1.73 2.73
CA ILE A 113 6.67 -0.87 2.02
C ILE A 113 7.82 -1.71 1.48
N PHE A 114 7.94 -1.74 0.16
CA PHE A 114 8.91 -2.54 -0.55
C PHE A 114 9.69 -1.70 -1.55
N GLY A 115 10.90 -2.17 -1.85
CA GLY A 115 11.74 -1.56 -2.87
C GLY A 115 12.71 -0.56 -2.30
N SER A 116 12.83 0.59 -2.96
CA SER A 116 13.93 1.54 -2.77
C SER A 116 13.49 2.88 -2.18
N GLN A 117 12.22 3.29 -2.36
CA GLN A 117 11.73 4.57 -1.86
C GLN A 117 11.34 4.52 -0.38
N LEU A 118 11.92 5.44 0.39
CA LEU A 118 11.58 5.66 1.78
C LEU A 118 10.16 6.23 1.91
N ALA A 119 9.31 5.55 2.66
CA ALA A 119 8.02 6.05 3.11
C ALA A 119 8.07 6.43 4.60
N ASN A 120 7.60 7.64 4.92
CA ASN A 120 7.47 8.10 6.31
C ASN A 120 6.09 7.68 6.82
N ILE A 121 6.08 6.75 7.78
CA ILE A 121 4.87 6.21 8.38
C ILE A 121 4.81 6.62 9.84
N HIS A 122 3.84 7.44 10.23
CA HIS A 122 3.66 7.82 11.63
C HIS A 122 2.22 8.23 11.93
N PHE A 123 1.82 8.13 13.19
CA PHE A 123 0.49 8.53 13.69
C PHE A 123 -0.70 7.85 13.00
N ASN A 124 -0.51 6.67 12.38
CA ASN A 124 -1.61 5.84 11.89
C ASN A 124 -2.16 4.97 13.01
N ARG A 125 -3.47 4.73 13.01
CA ARG A 125 -4.12 3.77 13.90
C ARG A 125 -4.33 2.47 13.14
N LEU A 126 -3.63 1.42 13.57
CA LEU A 126 -3.68 0.07 12.98
C LEU A 126 -4.35 -0.87 13.99
N ARG A 127 -5.47 -1.52 13.60
CA ARG A 127 -6.19 -2.51 14.41
C ARG A 127 -6.96 -3.48 13.53
N ASN A 128 -6.26 -4.46 12.96
CA ASN A 128 -6.72 -5.41 11.96
C ASN A 128 -6.26 -6.82 12.37
N ILE A 129 -7.13 -7.54 13.08
CA ILE A 129 -6.80 -8.87 13.65
C ILE A 129 -6.77 -9.99 12.59
N LEU A 130 -7.26 -9.71 11.38
CA LEU A 130 -7.41 -10.67 10.27
C LEU A 130 -6.35 -10.48 9.18
N PHE A 131 -5.24 -9.83 9.55
CA PHE A 131 -4.02 -9.76 8.77
C PHE A 131 -2.87 -10.45 9.49
N ASP A 132 -1.92 -11.00 8.73
CA ASP A 132 -0.72 -11.59 9.30
C ASP A 132 0.17 -10.50 9.95
N PHE A 133 0.23 -9.31 9.34
CA PHE A 133 1.05 -8.18 9.82
C PHE A 133 0.34 -6.83 9.69
N GLU A 134 0.53 -5.93 10.66
CA GLU A 134 0.06 -4.55 10.52
C GLU A 134 1.01 -3.67 9.67
N LEU A 135 2.31 -3.91 9.79
CA LEU A 135 3.32 -3.20 9.03
C LEU A 135 4.45 -4.15 8.67
N ILE A 136 4.77 -4.23 7.38
CA ILE A 136 5.92 -4.95 6.87
C ILE A 136 6.74 -4.03 5.96
N SER A 137 8.06 -4.19 6.02
CA SER A 137 8.97 -3.48 5.14
C SER A 137 10.05 -4.42 4.62
N GLY A 138 10.42 -4.26 3.34
CA GLY A 138 11.46 -5.05 2.70
C GLY A 138 12.21 -4.24 1.65
N ALA A 139 13.49 -3.98 1.89
CA ALA A 139 14.33 -3.31 0.90
C ALA A 139 14.64 -4.27 -0.26
N LYS A 140 14.34 -3.85 -1.49
CA LYS A 140 14.76 -4.58 -2.69
C LYS A 140 15.83 -3.76 -3.40
N VAL A 141 17.09 -4.15 -3.19
CA VAL A 141 18.21 -3.54 -3.89
C VAL A 141 18.26 -4.11 -5.30
N LYS A 142 18.03 -3.26 -6.30
CA LYS A 142 18.31 -3.62 -7.70
C LYS A 142 19.76 -3.26 -7.98
N LEU A 143 20.66 -4.24 -7.87
CA LEU A 143 22.01 -4.13 -8.42
C LEU A 143 21.88 -3.91 -9.95
N LEU A 144 22.36 -2.77 -10.43
CA LEU A 144 22.52 -2.53 -11.87
C LEU A 144 23.74 -3.35 -12.36
N THR A 145 23.54 -4.62 -12.69
CA THR A 145 24.51 -5.38 -13.47
C THR A 145 24.20 -5.19 -14.95
N ASN A 146 24.71 -4.10 -15.53
CA ASN A 146 25.17 -3.95 -16.91
C ASN A 146 25.41 -2.48 -17.24
N PHE A 147 26.65 -2.02 -17.05
CA PHE A 147 27.18 -0.91 -17.82
C PHE A 147 27.62 -1.48 -19.18
N SER A 148 26.82 -1.29 -20.22
CA SER A 148 27.32 -1.36 -21.59
C SER A 148 27.56 0.07 -22.05
N PHE A 149 28.82 0.47 -22.13
CA PHE A 149 29.20 1.53 -23.06
C PHE A 149 29.11 0.95 -24.47
N SER A 150 28.40 1.64 -25.37
CA SER A 150 28.63 1.52 -26.81
C SER A 150 28.97 2.90 -27.33
N ALA A 151 30.03 2.95 -28.13
CA ALA A 151 30.78 4.11 -28.61
C ALA A 151 29.94 5.22 -29.25
#